data_AF-A0A8J8GU17-F1
#
_entry.id   AF-A0A8J8GU17-F1
#
_cell.length_a   1.000
_cell.length_b   1.000
_cell.length_c   1.000
_cell.angle_alpha   90.00
_cell.angle_beta   90.00
_cell.angle_gamma   90.00
#
_symmetry.space_group_name_H-M   'P 1'
#
loop_
_entity.id
_entity.type
_entity.pdbx_description
1 polymer ?
#
loop_
_entity_poly.entity_id
_entity_poly.type
_entity_poly.pdbx_seq_one_letter_code
_entity_poly.pdbx_strand_id
1 'polypeptide(L)'
;MPSTLTVRQYATAHSIPIEHLLGPLSERRDASVDSDAEVEVAELDEIRELMNTVAVEDLVDARDKLADARADLRAAEQDLQRAVREALAEGMPAKRVGEVLGVSRARVYQLRDGKR
;
A
#
# COMPACT_ATOMS: atom_id res chain seq x y z
N MET A 1 20.77 36.79 -1.49
CA MET A 1 21.54 35.99 -0.52
C MET A 1 20.86 34.63 -0.43
N PRO A 2 21.50 33.51 -0.77
CA PRO A 2 20.94 32.20 -0.45
C PRO A 2 20.78 32.11 1.07
N SER A 3 19.59 31.67 1.53
CA SER A 3 19.36 31.43 2.95
C SER A 3 19.86 30.02 3.27
N THR A 4 20.78 29.92 4.21
CA THR A 4 21.28 28.64 4.72
C THR A 4 20.63 28.32 6.06
N LEU A 5 20.42 27.03 6.32
CA LEU A 5 20.01 26.49 7.62
C LEU A 5 20.81 25.23 7.89
N THR A 6 20.97 24.88 9.17
CA THR A 6 21.44 23.54 9.49
C THR A 6 20.39 22.50 9.08
N VAL A 7 20.82 21.30 8.67
CA VAL A 7 19.90 20.21 8.31
C VAL A 7 18.91 19.93 9.45
N ARG A 8 19.37 19.98 10.70
CA ARG A 8 18.55 19.83 11.91
C ARG A 8 17.48 20.91 12.05
N GLN A 9 17.82 22.17 11.83
CA GLN A 9 16.86 23.27 11.92
C GLN A 9 15.76 23.12 10.87
N TYR A 10 16.13 22.79 9.63
CA TYR A 10 15.17 22.58 8.56
C TYR A 10 14.28 21.36 8.83
N ALA A 11 14.87 20.22 9.21
CA ALA A 11 14.14 19.01 9.59
C ALA A 11 13.10 19.29 10.68
N THR A 12 13.51 20.02 11.72
CA THR A 12 12.63 20.41 12.84
C THR A 12 11.50 21.33 12.37
N ALA A 13 11.83 22.36 11.58
CA ALA A 13 10.84 23.32 11.07
C ALA A 13 9.76 22.66 10.20
N HIS A 14 10.13 21.61 9.47
CA HIS A 14 9.23 20.89 8.57
C HIS A 14 8.71 19.55 9.12
N SER A 15 9.04 19.21 10.38
CA SER A 15 8.67 17.94 11.01
C SER A 15 9.08 16.70 10.19
N ILE A 16 10.25 16.78 9.55
CA ILE A 16 10.82 15.70 8.75
C ILE A 16 11.82 14.94 9.62
N PRO A 17 11.77 13.59 9.67
CA PRO A 17 12.83 12.83 10.33
C PRO A 17 14.17 13.07 9.64
N ILE A 18 15.18 13.45 10.41
CA ILE A 18 16.43 14.03 9.90
C ILE A 18 17.20 13.08 8.97
N GLU A 19 17.09 11.77 9.20
CA GLU A 19 17.65 10.70 8.40
C GLU A 19 17.21 10.74 6.93
N HIS A 20 16.00 11.24 6.66
CA HIS A 20 15.50 11.37 5.29
C HIS A 20 16.16 12.50 4.52
N LEU A 21 16.81 13.44 5.20
CA LEU A 21 17.58 14.51 4.55
C LEU A 21 19.06 14.12 4.46
N LEU A 22 19.64 13.52 5.50
CA LEU A 22 21.07 13.22 5.57
C LEU A 22 21.54 12.23 4.51
N GLY A 23 20.76 11.18 4.23
CA GLY A 23 21.09 10.20 3.19
C GLY A 23 21.19 10.85 1.81
N PRO A 24 20.09 11.43 1.29
CA PRO A 24 20.08 12.09 -0.01
C PRO A 24 21.09 13.24 -0.14
N LEU A 25 21.29 14.03 0.93
CA LEU A 25 22.32 15.07 0.94
C LEU A 25 23.73 14.50 0.80
N SER A 26 24.02 13.41 1.52
CA SER A 26 25.35 12.79 1.48
C SER A 26 25.64 12.16 0.12
N GLU A 27 24.64 11.50 -0.47
CA GLU A 27 24.74 10.96 -1.82
C GLU A 27 24.94 12.05 -2.88
N ARG A 28 24.15 13.14 -2.81
CA ARG A 28 24.24 14.25 -3.76
C ARG A 28 25.58 14.99 -3.69
N ARG A 29 26.16 15.09 -2.50
CA ARG A 29 27.44 15.77 -2.26
C ARG A 29 28.66 14.85 -2.35
N ASP A 30 28.46 13.55 -2.55
CA ASP A 30 29.51 12.51 -2.49
C ASP A 30 30.41 12.66 -1.24
N ALA A 31 29.77 13.00 -0.11
CA ALA A 31 30.45 13.30 1.15
C ALA A 31 29.50 13.10 2.32
N SER A 32 30.03 12.66 3.47
CA SER A 32 29.22 12.54 4.69
C SER A 32 28.72 13.91 5.14
N VAL A 33 27.40 14.10 5.17
CA VAL A 33 26.75 15.28 5.73
C VAL A 33 26.21 14.95 7.11
N ASP A 34 26.53 15.78 8.10
CA ASP A 34 25.98 15.65 9.45
C ASP A 34 24.75 16.58 9.66
N SER A 35 24.08 16.41 10.80
CA SER A 35 22.88 17.15 11.16
C SER A 35 23.09 18.65 11.35
N ASP A 36 24.30 19.07 11.68
CA ASP A 36 24.62 20.45 12.05
C ASP A 36 25.28 21.20 10.88
N ALA A 37 25.53 20.51 9.75
CA ALA A 37 25.98 21.08 8.50
C ALA A 37 25.02 22.15 7.98
N GLU A 38 25.56 23.31 7.60
CA GLU A 38 24.79 24.35 6.92
C GLU A 38 24.59 24.01 5.44
N VAL A 39 23.33 24.04 5.02
CA VAL A 39 22.90 23.71 3.67
C VAL A 39 21.96 24.81 3.17
N GLU A 40 21.99 25.09 1.87
CA GLU A 40 21.05 26.04 1.28
C GLU A 40 19.62 25.50 1.39
N VAL A 41 18.68 26.36 1.80
CA VAL A 41 17.26 25.98 1.93
C VAL A 41 16.71 25.45 0.60
N ALA A 42 17.17 26.00 -0.53
CA ALA A 42 16.77 25.53 -1.86
C ALA A 42 17.14 24.06 -2.11
N GLU A 43 18.34 23.62 -1.72
CA GLU A 43 18.78 22.23 -1.86
C GLU A 43 17.95 21.28 -0.98
N LEU A 44 17.61 21.73 0.24
CA LEU A 44 16.75 20.98 1.17
C LEU A 44 15.31 20.87 0.66
N ASP A 45 14.78 21.95 0.06
CA ASP A 45 13.46 21.97 -0.57
C ASP A 45 13.40 21.03 -1.78
N GLU A 46 14.44 20.97 -2.62
CA GLU A 46 14.53 20.04 -3.75
C GLU A 46 14.50 18.58 -3.28
N ILE A 47 15.24 18.24 -2.23
CA ILE A 47 15.23 16.88 -1.66
C ILE A 47 13.84 16.54 -1.12
N ARG A 48 13.21 17.47 -0.38
CA ARG A 48 11.85 17.27 0.13
C ARG A 48 10.84 17.08 -1.01
N GLU A 49 10.94 17.84 -2.09
CA GLU A 49 10.06 17.73 -3.25
C GLU A 49 10.23 16.37 -3.96
N LEU A 50 11.47 15.91 -4.12
CA LEU A 50 11.76 14.59 -4.68
C LEU A 50 11.16 13.49 -3.81
N MET A 51 11.35 13.55 -2.49
CA MET A 51 10.76 12.58 -1.56
C MET A 51 9.23 12.56 -1.65
N ASN A 52 8.59 13.73 -1.72
CA ASN A 52 7.14 13.82 -1.86
C ASN A 52 6.65 13.22 -3.18
N THR A 53 7.37 13.46 -4.27
CA THR A 53 7.05 12.88 -5.59
C THR A 53 7.08 11.35 -5.52
N VAL A 54 8.16 10.77 -5.00
CA VAL A 54 8.29 9.31 -4.85
C VAL A 54 7.19 8.74 -3.95
N ALA A 55 6.91 9.39 -2.82
CA ALA A 55 5.85 8.94 -1.92
C ALA A 55 4.46 8.99 -2.58
N VAL A 56 4.19 9.98 -3.43
CA VAL A 56 2.94 10.06 -4.19
C VAL A 56 2.85 8.94 -5.23
N GLU A 57 3.95 8.67 -5.95
CA GLU A 57 4.02 7.56 -6.91
C GLU A 57 3.77 6.21 -6.23
N ASP A 58 4.42 5.94 -5.10
CA ASP A 58 4.23 4.72 -4.31
C ASP A 58 2.78 4.57 -3.83
N LEU A 59 2.13 5.66 -3.42
CA LEU A 59 0.73 5.66 -3.01
C LEU A 59 -0.22 5.38 -4.18
N VAL A 60 0.08 5.92 -5.37
CA VAL A 60 -0.68 5.64 -6.59
C VAL A 60 -0.55 4.16 -6.98
N ASP A 61 0.67 3.64 -6.98
CA ASP A 61 0.94 2.23 -7.24
C ASP A 61 0.24 1.30 -6.24
N ALA A 62 0.28 1.64 -4.95
CA ALA A 62 -0.39 0.88 -3.90
C ALA A 62 -1.92 0.91 -4.07
N ARG A 63 -2.48 2.06 -4.46
CA ARG A 63 -3.91 2.21 -4.77
C ARG A 63 -4.32 1.30 -5.94
N ASP A 64 -3.52 1.27 -7.00
CA ASP A 64 -3.84 0.50 -8.21
C ASP A 64 -3.72 -1.01 -7.93
N LYS A 65 -2.66 -1.45 -7.23
CA LYS A 65 -2.54 -2.83 -6.74
C LYS A 65 -3.71 -3.25 -5.85
N LEU A 66 -4.22 -2.34 -5.00
CA LEU A 66 -5.39 -2.61 -4.17
C LEU A 66 -6.68 -2.72 -5.02
N ALA A 67 -6.81 -1.93 -6.09
CA ALA A 67 -7.94 -2.02 -7.01
C ALA A 67 -7.95 -3.36 -7.74
N ASP A 68 -6.79 -3.81 -8.22
CA ASP A 68 -6.63 -5.11 -8.90
C ASP A 68 -6.92 -6.26 -7.94
N ALA A 69 -6.34 -6.26 -6.74
CA ALA A 69 -6.61 -7.29 -5.73
C ALA A 69 -8.10 -7.36 -5.34
N ARG A 70 -8.81 -6.22 -5.33
CA ARG A 70 -10.26 -6.18 -5.10
C ARG A 70 -11.04 -6.76 -6.29
N ALA A 71 -10.58 -6.55 -7.52
CA ALA A 71 -11.18 -7.15 -8.70
C ALA A 71 -11.01 -8.68 -8.70
N ASP A 72 -9.80 -9.16 -8.40
CA ASP A 72 -9.49 -10.59 -8.30
C ASP A 72 -10.31 -11.26 -7.20
N LEU A 73 -10.44 -10.63 -6.03
CA LEU A 73 -11.27 -11.15 -4.95
C LEU A 73 -12.74 -11.27 -5.37
N ARG A 74 -13.29 -10.26 -6.07
CA ARG A 74 -14.68 -10.32 -6.57
C ARG A 74 -14.86 -11.43 -7.59
N ALA A 75 -13.89 -11.62 -8.49
CA ALA A 75 -13.93 -12.72 -9.46
C ALA A 75 -13.91 -14.07 -8.75
N ALA A 76 -13.02 -14.26 -7.78
CA ALA A 76 -12.95 -15.48 -6.98
C ALA A 76 -14.24 -15.74 -6.17
N GLU A 77 -14.85 -14.70 -5.59
CA GLU A 77 -16.15 -14.80 -4.91
C GLU A 77 -17.26 -15.26 -5.88
N GLN A 78 -17.28 -14.73 -7.10
CA GLN A 78 -18.25 -15.11 -8.15
C GLN A 78 -18.02 -16.54 -8.64
N ASP A 79 -16.76 -16.94 -8.85
CA ASP A 79 -16.40 -18.29 -9.27
C ASP A 79 -16.77 -19.32 -8.19
N LEU A 80 -16.50 -19.01 -6.92
CA LEU A 80 -16.92 -19.85 -5.80
C LEU A 80 -18.44 -19.99 -5.74
N GLN A 81 -19.18 -18.88 -5.90
CA GLN A 81 -20.63 -18.90 -5.93
C GLN A 81 -21.17 -19.75 -7.09
N ARG A 82 -20.56 -19.65 -8.29
CA ARG A 82 -20.91 -20.48 -9.44
C ARG A 82 -20.68 -21.96 -9.14
N ALA A 83 -19.50 -22.32 -8.65
CA ALA A 83 -19.16 -23.70 -8.31
C ALA A 83 -20.11 -24.30 -7.26
N VAL A 84 -20.51 -23.52 -6.24
CA VAL A 84 -21.50 -23.94 -5.25
C VAL A 84 -22.87 -24.19 -5.88
N ARG A 85 -23.32 -23.33 -6.80
CA ARG A 85 -24.60 -23.51 -7.51
C ARG A 85 -24.58 -24.75 -8.39
N GLU A 86 -23.51 -24.97 -9.14
CA GLU A 86 -23.32 -26.13 -10.01
C GLU A 86 -23.31 -27.43 -9.21
N ALA A 87 -22.50 -27.52 -8.15
CA ALA A 87 -22.45 -28.70 -7.30
C ALA A 87 -23.83 -29.06 -6.71
N LEU A 88 -24.60 -28.06 -6.25
CA LEU A 88 -25.95 -28.28 -5.75
C LEU A 88 -26.93 -28.71 -6.86
N ALA A 89 -26.80 -28.16 -8.07
CA ALA A 89 -27.62 -28.50 -9.23
C ALA A 89 -27.34 -29.91 -9.76
N GLU A 90 -26.09 -30.37 -9.67
CA GLU A 90 -25.67 -31.75 -9.95
C GLU A 90 -26.12 -32.76 -8.88
N GLY A 91 -26.82 -32.30 -7.84
CA GLY A 91 -27.40 -33.13 -6.80
C GLY A 91 -26.48 -33.38 -5.60
N MET A 92 -25.32 -32.71 -5.52
CA MET A 92 -24.47 -32.80 -4.33
C MET A 92 -25.20 -32.22 -3.11
N PRO A 93 -25.33 -32.95 -1.99
CA PRO A 93 -25.97 -32.41 -0.80
C PRO A 93 -25.18 -31.23 -0.22
N ALA A 94 -25.88 -30.17 0.21
CA ALA A 94 -25.24 -28.99 0.82
C ALA A 94 -24.35 -29.30 2.03
N LYS A 95 -24.64 -30.39 2.76
CA LYS A 95 -23.76 -30.90 3.83
C LYS A 95 -22.39 -31.28 3.28
N ARG A 96 -22.35 -32.01 2.15
CA ARG A 96 -21.12 -32.46 1.52
C ARG A 96 -20.33 -31.31 0.90
N VAL A 97 -21.02 -30.36 0.26
CA VAL A 97 -20.40 -29.12 -0.22
C VAL A 97 -19.75 -28.35 0.94
N GLY A 98 -20.44 -28.24 2.08
CA GLY A 98 -19.92 -27.60 3.29
C GLY A 98 -18.70 -28.31 3.86
N GLU A 99 -18.69 -29.65 3.89
CA GLU A 99 -17.52 -30.45 4.30
C GLU A 99 -16.30 -30.17 3.41
N VAL A 100 -16.49 -30.10 2.08
CA VAL A 100 -15.40 -29.81 1.12
C VAL A 100 -14.86 -28.39 1.30
N LEU A 101 -15.74 -27.42 1.52
CA LEU A 101 -15.37 -26.00 1.67
C LEU A 101 -14.95 -25.63 3.10
N GLY A 102 -15.07 -26.53 4.07
CA GLY A 102 -14.81 -26.24 5.49
C GLY A 102 -15.80 -25.24 6.11
N VAL A 103 -17.04 -25.19 5.62
CA VAL A 103 -18.08 -24.26 6.08
C VAL A 103 -19.38 -24.96 6.48
N SER A 104 -20.21 -24.26 7.24
CA SER A 104 -21.52 -24.80 7.65
C SER A 104 -22.47 -24.95 6.46
N ARG A 105 -23.45 -25.88 6.58
CA ARG A 105 -24.52 -26.03 5.59
C ARG A 105 -25.29 -24.72 5.34
N ALA A 106 -25.50 -23.92 6.39
CA ALA A 106 -26.14 -22.61 6.26
C ALA A 106 -25.29 -21.67 5.40
N ARG A 107 -23.96 -21.68 5.60
CA ARG A 107 -23.03 -20.87 4.81
C ARG A 107 -23.03 -21.25 3.33
N VAL A 108 -23.17 -22.54 3.00
CA VAL A 108 -23.31 -22.99 1.60
C VAL A 108 -24.51 -22.32 0.91
N TYR A 109 -25.67 -22.24 1.57
CA TYR A 109 -26.83 -21.57 0.99
C TYR A 109 -26.67 -20.04 0.89
N GLN A 110 -25.97 -19.42 1.86
CA GLN A 110 -25.62 -18.01 1.76
C GLN A 110 -24.72 -17.73 0.54
N LEU A 111 -23.67 -18.55 0.35
CA LEU A 111 -22.78 -18.46 -0.82
C LEU A 111 -23.55 -18.65 -2.13
N ARG A 112 -24.43 -19.67 -2.21
CA ARG A 112 -25.31 -19.89 -3.37
C ARG A 112 -26.14 -18.63 -3.70
N ASP A 113 -26.74 -18.04 -2.68
CA ASP A 113 -27.63 -16.88 -2.81
C ASP A 113 -26.86 -15.54 -3.00
N GLY A 114 -25.54 -15.53 -2.82
CA GLY A 114 -24.72 -14.31 -2.89
C GLY A 114 -24.87 -13.42 -1.66
N LYS A 115 -25.29 -14.01 -0.54
CA LYS A 115 -25.47 -13.31 0.74
C LYS A 115 -24.18 -13.41 1.55
N ARG A 116 -23.75 -12.28 2.11
CA ARG A 116 -22.63 -12.22 3.06
C ARG A 116 -23.05 -12.61 4.45
#